data_AF-A0A1Y2CCD4-F1
#
_entry.id   AF-A0A1Y2CCD4-F1
#
_cell.length_a   1.000
_cell.length_b   1.000
_cell.length_c   1.000
_cell.angle_alpha   90.00
_cell.angle_beta   90.00
_cell.angle_gamma   90.00
#
_symmetry.space_group_name_H-M   'P 1'
#
loop_
_entity.id
_entity.type
_entity.pdbx_description
1 polymer ?
#
loop_
_entity_poly.entity_id
_entity_poly.type
_entity_poly.pdbx_seq_one_letter_code
_entity_poly.pdbx_strand_id
1 'polypeptide(L)'
;MMNQLRPAIQRTFLRRQLSTGIEEGPRKALLNVLEAPAGSTLIGSVGGSTATIGGVVHRGPVFIVDGRVFLWDVPQYGIGLDTNVGGGGGVGGSASKGAAPTSSDLVDNGVFEGWSSNVLGLLDVVRPTPEILVVGTGAQMQRMPQHLRSYLNGLGMQVEIMSTRHAASTYNLLVQEGRRVAAALLPVIPTSARTGLPLVTVQSGKKPNEL
;
A
#
# COMPACT_ATOMS: atom_id res chain seq x y z
N MET A 1 45.96 -69.56 12.83
CA MET A 1 45.23 -69.38 11.56
C MET A 1 43.96 -68.58 11.83
N MET A 2 43.79 -67.46 11.11
CA MET A 2 42.53 -66.86 10.58
C MET A 2 41.27 -66.86 11.48
N ASN A 3 40.49 -65.79 11.63
CA ASN A 3 40.31 -64.62 10.79
C ASN A 3 39.61 -63.51 11.59
N GLN A 4 40.01 -62.28 11.28
CA GLN A 4 39.41 -61.03 11.72
C GLN A 4 38.09 -60.78 11.01
N LEU A 5 37.10 -60.18 11.68
CA LEU A 5 36.15 -59.24 11.08
C LEU A 5 35.77 -58.16 12.13
N ARG A 6 35.93 -56.90 11.72
CA ARG A 6 35.99 -55.68 12.54
C ARG A 6 34.61 -55.01 12.71
N PRO A 7 34.34 -54.30 13.81
CA PRO A 7 33.18 -53.41 13.92
C PRO A 7 33.44 -52.10 13.18
N ALA A 8 32.87 -51.93 11.98
CA ALA A 8 33.11 -50.77 11.11
C ALA A 8 31.84 -50.11 10.55
N ILE A 9 30.71 -50.08 11.30
CA ILE A 9 29.49 -49.37 10.86
C ILE A 9 28.84 -48.59 12.02
N GLN A 10 29.63 -47.86 12.80
CA GLN A 10 29.11 -46.84 13.74
C GLN A 10 29.86 -45.51 13.69
N ARG A 11 30.58 -45.22 12.59
CA ARG A 11 31.37 -43.98 12.44
C ARG A 11 30.97 -43.04 11.30
N THR A 12 29.88 -43.31 10.57
CA THR A 12 29.59 -42.56 9.32
C THR A 12 28.34 -41.68 9.34
N PHE A 13 27.59 -41.58 10.45
CA PHE A 13 26.43 -40.67 10.49
C PHE A 13 26.36 -39.75 11.71
N LEU A 14 27.48 -39.59 12.42
CA LEU A 14 27.69 -38.56 13.44
C LEU A 14 28.79 -37.58 12.99
N ARG A 15 28.83 -37.30 11.68
CA ARG A 15 29.70 -36.28 11.06
C ARG A 15 28.91 -35.23 10.26
N ARG A 16 27.59 -35.15 10.53
CA ARG A 16 26.68 -34.12 9.99
C ARG A 16 26.17 -33.19 11.09
N GLN A 17 27.00 -32.95 12.10
CA GLN A 17 26.96 -31.70 12.85
C GLN A 17 28.30 -30.99 12.61
N LEU A 18 28.23 -29.67 12.45
CA LEU A 18 29.35 -28.72 12.28
C LEU A 18 29.81 -28.43 10.85
N SER A 19 28.87 -28.15 9.93
CA SER A 19 29.18 -27.37 8.72
C SER A 19 27.94 -26.63 8.19
N THR A 20 27.33 -25.82 9.04
CA THR A 20 26.54 -24.68 8.57
C THR A 20 27.11 -23.48 9.28
N GLY A 21 27.97 -22.73 8.59
CA GLY A 21 28.47 -21.46 9.07
C GLY A 21 27.28 -20.60 9.43
N ILE A 22 27.14 -20.29 10.72
CA ILE A 22 26.32 -19.18 11.17
C ILE A 22 27.11 -17.97 10.71
N GLU A 23 26.74 -17.41 9.57
CA GLU A 23 27.12 -16.05 9.20
C GLU A 23 26.60 -15.15 10.35
N GLU A 24 27.48 -14.79 11.30
CA GLU A 24 27.17 -13.83 12.34
C GLU A 24 27.03 -12.45 11.70
N GLY A 25 25.87 -12.21 11.09
CA GLY A 25 25.36 -10.86 10.90
C GLY A 25 25.30 -10.13 12.24
N PRO A 26 25.25 -8.79 12.23
CA PRO A 26 25.31 -7.99 13.45
C PRO A 26 24.30 -8.49 14.49
N ARG A 27 24.81 -8.81 15.70
CA ARG A 27 24.00 -9.35 16.79
C ARG A 27 22.83 -8.40 17.08
N LYS A 28 21.62 -8.87 16.82
CA LYS A 28 20.41 -8.11 17.14
C LYS A 28 20.19 -8.15 18.65
N ALA A 29 20.07 -6.98 19.28
CA ALA A 29 19.87 -6.86 20.73
C ALA A 29 18.51 -7.42 21.21
N LEU A 30 17.53 -7.52 20.31
CA LEU A 30 16.21 -8.09 20.57
C LEU A 30 15.89 -9.14 19.51
N LEU A 31 15.48 -10.32 19.95
CA LEU A 31 15.06 -11.43 19.10
C LEU A 31 13.54 -11.53 19.13
N ASN A 32 12.90 -11.53 17.96
CA ASN A 32 11.47 -11.83 17.88
C ASN A 32 11.28 -13.35 18.03
N VAL A 33 10.63 -13.78 19.12
CA VAL A 33 10.38 -15.20 19.42
C VAL A 33 9.14 -15.72 18.69
N LEU A 34 8.33 -14.84 18.11
CA LEU A 34 7.21 -15.18 17.25
C LEU A 34 7.62 -14.97 15.80
N GLU A 35 7.41 -15.99 14.96
CA GLU A 35 7.60 -15.83 13.51
C GLU A 35 6.66 -14.72 13.02
N ALA A 36 7.21 -13.64 12.46
CA ALA A 36 6.39 -12.67 11.75
C ALA A 36 5.64 -13.45 10.66
N PRO A 37 4.33 -13.25 10.46
CA PRO A 37 3.59 -14.04 9.48
C PRO A 37 4.31 -13.94 8.15
N ALA A 38 4.87 -15.06 7.69
CA ALA A 38 5.45 -15.23 6.38
C ALA A 38 4.28 -15.21 5.38
N GLY A 39 3.72 -14.04 5.18
CA GLY A 39 2.52 -13.82 4.41
C GLY A 39 2.78 -12.70 3.43
N SER A 40 3.20 -13.07 2.23
CA SER A 40 3.07 -12.22 1.05
C SER A 40 1.58 -12.06 0.75
N THR A 41 0.89 -11.18 1.47
CA THR A 41 -0.52 -10.90 1.19
C THR A 41 -0.60 -10.26 -0.19
N LEU A 42 -1.21 -10.97 -1.13
CA LEU A 42 -1.41 -10.53 -2.50
C LEU A 42 -2.80 -9.94 -2.69
N ILE A 43 -2.89 -9.03 -3.66
CA ILE A 43 -4.16 -8.45 -4.12
C ILE A 43 -4.68 -9.36 -5.24
N GLY A 44 -5.83 -10.00 -5.01
CA GLY A 44 -6.47 -10.90 -5.96
C GLY A 44 -7.27 -10.18 -7.04
N SER A 45 -8.10 -9.21 -6.65
CA SER A 45 -8.89 -8.41 -7.61
C SER A 45 -9.17 -7.01 -7.10
N VAL A 46 -9.32 -6.05 -8.02
CA VAL A 46 -9.74 -4.68 -7.73
C VAL A 46 -11.01 -4.37 -8.54
N GLY A 47 -12.11 -4.14 -7.83
CA GLY A 47 -13.39 -3.71 -8.36
C GLY A 47 -13.60 -2.20 -8.22
N GLY A 48 -14.83 -1.73 -8.48
CA GLY A 48 -15.17 -0.31 -8.40
C GLY A 48 -15.03 0.25 -6.98
N SER A 49 -15.69 -0.37 -6.00
CA SER A 49 -15.66 0.04 -4.59
C SER A 49 -14.99 -0.97 -3.66
N THR A 50 -14.49 -2.08 -4.23
CA THR A 50 -14.01 -3.23 -3.47
C THR A 50 -12.65 -3.72 -3.96
N ALA A 51 -11.89 -4.36 -3.08
CA ALA A 51 -10.67 -5.08 -3.43
C ALA A 51 -10.63 -6.41 -2.69
N THR A 52 -10.27 -7.49 -3.39
CA THR A 52 -10.05 -8.81 -2.78
C THR A 52 -8.57 -8.95 -2.45
N ILE A 53 -8.24 -9.10 -1.17
CA ILE A 53 -6.86 -9.15 -0.69
C ILE A 53 -6.75 -10.34 0.27
N GLY A 54 -5.80 -11.24 0.04
CA GLY A 54 -5.67 -12.45 0.85
C GLY A 54 -6.95 -13.32 0.90
N GLY A 55 -7.78 -13.28 -0.15
CA GLY A 55 -9.06 -14.00 -0.21
C GLY A 55 -10.25 -13.32 0.49
N VAL A 56 -10.04 -12.16 1.11
CA VAL A 56 -11.10 -11.38 1.78
C VAL A 56 -11.47 -10.16 0.93
N VAL A 57 -12.78 -9.89 0.80
CA VAL A 57 -13.27 -8.71 0.10
C VAL A 57 -13.35 -7.53 1.05
N HIS A 58 -12.57 -6.49 0.77
CA HIS A 58 -12.56 -5.22 1.48
C HIS A 58 -13.37 -4.18 0.72
N ARG A 59 -14.13 -3.35 1.44
CA ARG A 59 -14.88 -2.21 0.89
C ARG A 59 -14.24 -0.91 1.37
N GLY A 60 -13.96 -0.01 0.44
CA GLY A 60 -13.29 1.26 0.75
C GLY A 60 -11.76 1.23 0.66
N PRO A 61 -11.09 2.31 1.08
CA PRO A 61 -9.64 2.41 1.04
C PRO A 61 -8.95 1.41 1.95
N VAL A 62 -7.81 0.92 1.46
CA VAL A 62 -7.02 -0.10 2.13
C VAL A 62 -5.55 0.32 2.18
N PHE A 63 -4.92 0.08 3.32
CA PHE A 63 -3.49 0.21 3.51
C PHE A 63 -2.88 -1.16 3.78
N ILE A 64 -1.85 -1.54 3.04
CA ILE A 64 -1.13 -2.81 3.18
C ILE A 64 0.30 -2.51 3.60
N VAL A 65 0.74 -3.11 4.69
CA VAL A 65 2.13 -2.99 5.17
C VAL A 65 2.55 -4.26 5.90
N ASP A 66 3.74 -4.78 5.57
CA ASP A 66 4.28 -6.02 6.15
C ASP A 66 3.28 -7.19 6.09
N GLY A 67 2.64 -7.36 4.93
CA GLY A 67 1.61 -8.39 4.70
C GLY A 67 0.29 -8.18 5.45
N ARG A 68 0.15 -7.14 6.26
CA ARG A 68 -1.07 -6.83 7.02
C ARG A 68 -1.92 -5.82 6.28
N VAL A 69 -3.23 -6.02 6.36
CA VAL A 69 -4.24 -5.21 5.66
C VAL A 69 -5.03 -4.40 6.68
N PHE A 70 -5.07 -3.09 6.48
CA PHE A 70 -5.76 -2.13 7.32
C PHE A 70 -6.82 -1.38 6.50
N LEU A 71 -7.97 -1.11 7.11
CA LEU A 71 -8.91 -0.13 6.56
C LEU A 71 -8.33 1.26 6.79
N TRP A 72 -8.35 2.08 5.75
CA TRP A 72 -7.67 3.37 5.75
C TRP A 72 -8.67 4.51 5.66
N ASP A 73 -8.93 5.16 6.79
CA ASP A 73 -9.91 6.24 6.86
C ASP A 73 -9.28 7.56 6.39
N VAL A 74 -9.44 7.86 5.10
CA VAL A 74 -8.92 9.08 4.48
C VAL A 74 -9.98 9.85 3.71
N PRO A 75 -9.85 11.19 3.65
CA PRO A 75 -10.64 12.00 2.74
C PRO A 75 -10.42 11.57 1.29
N GLN A 76 -11.49 11.52 0.49
CA GLN A 76 -11.49 11.01 -0.89
C GLN A 76 -12.09 12.04 -1.85
N TYR A 77 -11.80 13.33 -1.64
CA TYR A 77 -12.27 14.41 -2.50
C TYR A 77 -11.76 14.18 -3.94
N GLY A 78 -12.54 14.54 -4.98
CA GLY A 78 -12.07 14.44 -6.37
C GLY A 78 -11.83 13.03 -6.93
N ILE A 79 -12.10 11.94 -6.20
CA ILE A 79 -12.12 10.59 -6.78
C ILE A 79 -13.40 10.42 -7.61
N GLY A 80 -13.26 10.05 -8.88
CA GLY A 80 -14.39 9.76 -9.76
C GLY A 80 -15.12 10.98 -10.33
N LEU A 81 -14.54 12.18 -10.25
CA LEU A 81 -15.01 13.33 -11.04
C LEU A 81 -14.52 13.16 -12.48
N ASP A 82 -15.45 12.90 -13.39
CA ASP A 82 -15.28 12.84 -14.83
C ASP A 82 -14.99 14.23 -15.42
N THR A 83 -13.81 14.79 -15.18
CA THR A 83 -13.44 16.04 -15.87
C THR A 83 -12.76 15.72 -17.19
N ASN A 84 -13.57 15.65 -18.23
CA ASN A 84 -13.18 15.94 -19.61
C ASN A 84 -12.83 17.43 -19.73
N VAL A 85 -11.75 17.88 -19.09
CA VAL A 85 -11.22 19.25 -19.21
C VAL A 85 -9.72 19.14 -19.47
N GLY A 86 -9.33 19.66 -20.63
CA GLY A 86 -7.97 19.67 -21.14
C GLY A 86 -6.96 20.36 -20.23
N GLY A 87 -5.70 19.97 -20.40
CA GLY A 87 -4.58 20.45 -19.60
C GLY A 87 -4.27 21.94 -19.69
N GLY A 88 -3.33 22.34 -18.85
CA GLY A 88 -2.75 23.68 -18.82
C GLY A 88 -2.13 23.93 -17.45
N GLY A 89 -0.84 24.22 -17.40
CA GLY A 89 -0.08 24.29 -16.16
C GLY A 89 -0.11 25.65 -15.45
N GLY A 90 0.51 25.69 -14.27
CA GLY A 90 1.29 26.84 -13.82
C GLY A 90 0.85 27.54 -12.53
N VAL A 91 1.79 27.54 -11.57
CA VAL A 91 2.22 28.67 -10.70
C VAL A 91 1.31 29.11 -9.53
N GLY A 92 1.76 28.75 -8.31
CA GLY A 92 1.96 29.63 -7.15
C GLY A 92 0.77 30.30 -6.45
N GLY A 93 0.61 30.05 -5.13
CA GLY A 93 -0.15 30.98 -4.29
C GLY A 93 -0.57 30.47 -2.90
N SER A 94 0.14 30.94 -1.87
CA SER A 94 -0.22 31.15 -0.47
C SER A 94 -1.46 30.49 0.17
N ALA A 95 -1.19 29.77 1.25
CA ALA A 95 -2.17 29.33 2.23
C ALA A 95 -2.95 30.50 2.85
N SER A 96 -4.28 30.44 2.77
CA SER A 96 -5.19 31.21 3.63
C SER A 96 -6.23 30.31 4.30
N LYS A 97 -6.51 30.68 5.54
CA LYS A 97 -7.26 29.99 6.58
C LYS A 97 -8.77 30.01 6.28
N GLY A 98 -9.41 28.83 6.29
CA GLY A 98 -10.83 28.62 6.59
C GLY A 98 -11.87 29.26 5.65
N ALA A 99 -12.16 28.61 4.53
CA ALA A 99 -13.43 28.70 3.81
C ALA A 99 -13.69 27.37 3.08
N ALA A 100 -14.95 26.99 2.89
CA ALA A 100 -15.29 25.82 2.08
C ALA A 100 -14.80 26.03 0.64
N PRO A 101 -14.12 25.05 0.02
CA PRO A 101 -13.45 25.25 -1.26
C PRO A 101 -14.46 25.53 -2.38
N THR A 102 -14.16 26.57 -3.15
CA THR A 102 -14.86 26.92 -4.39
C THR A 102 -14.47 25.94 -5.50
N SER A 103 -15.34 25.72 -6.49
CA SER A 103 -15.18 24.71 -7.53
C SER A 103 -13.92 24.83 -8.40
N SER A 104 -13.20 25.96 -8.35
CA SER A 104 -11.90 26.16 -8.99
C SER A 104 -10.73 25.57 -8.20
N ASP A 105 -10.82 25.50 -6.87
CA ASP A 105 -9.73 25.02 -5.99
C ASP A 105 -9.66 23.48 -5.97
N LEU A 106 -10.76 22.83 -6.35
CA LEU A 106 -10.86 21.37 -6.45
C LEU A 106 -10.01 20.76 -7.56
N VAL A 107 -9.49 21.59 -8.48
CA VAL A 107 -8.77 21.13 -9.68
C VAL A 107 -7.29 20.83 -9.37
N ASP A 108 -6.68 21.49 -8.38
CA ASP A 108 -5.22 21.40 -8.17
C ASP A 108 -4.76 20.31 -7.21
N ASN A 109 -5.56 19.97 -6.19
CA ASN A 109 -5.15 19.02 -5.14
C ASN A 109 -5.77 17.62 -5.26
N GLY A 110 -6.82 17.48 -6.07
CA GLY A 110 -7.47 16.19 -6.37
C GLY A 110 -7.77 15.35 -5.13
N VAL A 111 -7.38 14.07 -5.19
CA VAL A 111 -7.58 13.05 -4.15
C VAL A 111 -6.85 13.30 -2.86
N PHE A 112 -5.79 14.11 -2.91
CA PHE A 112 -4.95 14.41 -1.77
C PHE A 112 -5.42 15.65 -1.01
N GLU A 113 -6.52 16.28 -1.42
CA GLU A 113 -7.10 17.42 -0.73
C GLU A 113 -7.42 17.04 0.73
N GLY A 114 -7.01 17.91 1.67
CA GLY A 114 -7.17 17.67 3.10
C GLY A 114 -6.23 16.62 3.72
N TRP A 115 -5.31 16.02 2.96
CA TRP A 115 -4.36 15.06 3.52
C TRP A 115 -3.21 15.76 4.24
N SER A 116 -3.02 15.39 5.51
CA SER A 116 -1.82 15.69 6.29
C SER A 116 -0.95 14.43 6.41
N SER A 117 0.31 14.58 6.85
CA SER A 117 1.20 13.43 7.10
C SER A 117 0.60 12.40 8.06
N ASN A 118 -0.33 12.81 8.94
CA ASN A 118 -1.00 11.92 9.88
C ASN A 118 -1.75 10.76 9.20
N VAL A 119 -2.30 10.96 7.99
CA VAL A 119 -2.99 9.88 7.27
C VAL A 119 -2.02 8.76 6.85
N LEU A 120 -0.72 9.06 6.82
CA LEU A 120 0.37 8.14 6.51
C LEU A 120 1.21 7.79 7.75
N GLY A 121 0.80 8.24 8.94
CA GLY A 121 1.57 8.15 10.18
C GLY A 121 1.89 6.72 10.64
N LEU A 122 1.17 5.72 10.12
CA LEU A 122 1.53 4.31 10.31
C LEU A 122 2.97 4.03 9.85
N LEU A 123 3.43 4.71 8.79
CA LEU A 123 4.77 4.53 8.23
C LEU A 123 5.88 5.07 9.15
N ASP A 124 5.56 5.99 10.06
CA ASP A 124 6.53 6.51 11.05
C ASP A 124 6.95 5.44 12.06
N VAL A 125 6.05 4.50 12.36
CA VAL A 125 6.21 3.53 13.46
C VAL A 125 6.47 2.11 12.99
N VAL A 126 6.12 1.77 11.74
CA VAL A 126 6.37 0.43 11.20
C VAL A 126 7.87 0.18 11.05
N ARG A 127 8.32 -0.97 11.55
CA ARG A 127 9.70 -1.44 11.40
C ARG A 127 9.72 -2.91 10.96
N PRO A 128 10.58 -3.30 10.01
CA PRO A 128 11.47 -2.44 9.22
C PRO A 128 10.67 -1.48 8.31
N THR A 129 11.19 -0.27 8.06
CA THR A 129 10.54 0.67 7.16
C THR A 129 10.48 0.07 5.75
N PRO A 130 9.33 0.13 5.07
CA PRO A 130 9.22 -0.23 3.66
C PRO A 130 10.21 0.58 2.82
N GLU A 131 10.71 0.01 1.73
CA GLU A 131 11.55 0.71 0.77
C GLU A 131 10.70 1.44 -0.28
N ILE A 132 9.54 0.85 -0.63
CA ILE A 132 8.61 1.39 -1.63
C ILE A 132 7.21 1.50 -1.04
N LEU A 133 6.55 2.62 -1.29
CA LEU A 133 5.11 2.79 -1.12
C LEU A 133 4.46 2.94 -2.51
N VAL A 134 3.59 1.99 -2.84
CA VAL A 134 2.75 2.06 -4.05
C VAL A 134 1.41 2.71 -3.68
N VAL A 135 1.04 3.81 -4.33
CA VAL A 135 -0.19 4.56 -4.07
C VAL A 135 -1.13 4.42 -5.26
N GLY A 136 -2.27 3.78 -5.03
CA GLY A 136 -3.39 3.67 -5.99
C GLY A 136 -4.41 4.79 -5.78
N THR A 137 -4.50 5.72 -6.72
CA THR A 137 -5.38 6.92 -6.60
C THR A 137 -6.78 6.73 -7.19
N GLY A 138 -7.25 5.50 -7.33
CA GLY A 138 -8.55 5.16 -7.92
C GLY A 138 -8.46 4.88 -9.42
N ALA A 139 -9.35 5.50 -10.22
CA ALA A 139 -9.44 5.27 -11.67
C ALA A 139 -8.18 5.71 -12.43
N GLN A 140 -7.62 6.86 -12.06
CA GLN A 140 -6.54 7.53 -12.77
C GLN A 140 -5.42 7.91 -11.81
N MET A 141 -4.20 8.00 -12.34
CA MET A 141 -3.05 8.52 -11.59
C MET A 141 -3.28 10.01 -11.30
N GLN A 142 -3.06 10.43 -10.05
CA GLN A 142 -3.08 11.84 -9.65
C GLN A 142 -1.74 12.29 -9.08
N ARG A 143 -1.45 13.58 -9.16
CA ARG A 143 -0.20 14.14 -8.65
C ARG A 143 -0.26 14.28 -7.13
N MET A 144 0.68 13.65 -6.43
CA MET A 144 0.82 13.84 -4.99
C MET A 144 1.42 15.22 -4.67
N PRO A 145 0.84 15.95 -3.71
CA PRO A 145 1.41 17.18 -3.17
C PRO A 145 2.85 17.02 -2.68
N GLN A 146 3.66 18.07 -2.83
CA GLN A 146 5.07 18.03 -2.47
C GLN A 146 5.29 17.75 -0.98
N HIS A 147 4.45 18.25 -0.07
CA HIS A 147 4.63 18.06 1.37
C HIS A 147 4.55 16.58 1.78
N LEU A 148 3.59 15.83 1.23
CA LEU A 148 3.47 14.39 1.48
C LEU A 148 4.64 13.63 0.88
N ARG A 149 5.06 14.00 -0.33
CA ARG A 149 6.20 13.35 -1.00
C ARG A 149 7.51 13.59 -0.24
N SER A 150 7.74 14.81 0.23
CA SER A 150 8.89 15.15 1.08
C SER A 150 8.87 14.42 2.41
N TYR A 151 7.70 14.29 3.05
CA TYR A 151 7.53 13.52 4.27
C TYR A 151 7.89 12.04 4.06
N LEU A 152 7.35 11.40 3.01
CA LEU A 152 7.64 9.99 2.68
C LEU A 152 9.11 9.77 2.33
N ASN A 153 9.71 10.68 1.55
CA ASN A 153 11.15 10.63 1.25
C ASN A 153 12.01 10.79 2.52
N GLY A 154 11.57 11.62 3.48
CA GLY A 154 12.24 11.79 4.78
C GLY A 154 12.27 10.51 5.63
N LEU A 155 11.32 9.61 5.39
CA LEU A 155 11.30 8.26 5.98
C LEU A 155 12.15 7.24 5.22
N GLY A 156 12.79 7.64 4.11
CA GLY A 156 13.62 6.77 3.27
C GLY A 156 12.83 5.91 2.29
N MET A 157 11.56 6.26 2.01
CA MET A 157 10.71 5.53 1.07
C MET A 157 10.73 6.14 -0.33
N GLN A 158 10.76 5.28 -1.34
CA GLN A 158 10.41 5.64 -2.71
C GLN A 158 8.89 5.54 -2.90
N VAL A 159 8.29 6.56 -3.54
CA VAL A 159 6.85 6.63 -3.74
C VAL A 159 6.51 6.46 -5.21
N GLU A 160 5.67 5.47 -5.51
CA GLU A 160 5.13 5.22 -6.86
C GLU A 160 3.62 5.45 -6.85
N ILE A 161 3.15 6.39 -7.67
CA ILE A 161 1.73 6.73 -7.74
C ILE A 161 1.18 6.21 -9.06
N MET A 162 0.00 5.58 -9.05
CA MET A 162 -0.63 5.05 -10.26
C MET A 162 -2.13 4.82 -10.05
N SER A 163 -2.85 4.35 -11.07
CA SER A 163 -4.23 3.89 -10.89
C SER A 163 -4.27 2.67 -9.98
N THR A 164 -5.35 2.47 -9.23
CA THR A 164 -5.44 1.38 -8.23
C THR A 164 -5.27 0.00 -8.86
N ARG A 165 -5.75 -0.21 -10.09
CA ARG A 165 -5.56 -1.47 -10.80
C ARG A 165 -4.08 -1.73 -11.10
N HIS A 166 -3.34 -0.71 -11.54
CA HIS A 166 -1.92 -0.84 -11.84
C HIS A 166 -1.11 -1.00 -10.55
N ALA A 167 -1.48 -0.25 -9.49
CA ALA A 167 -0.88 -0.34 -8.16
C ALA A 167 -0.96 -1.77 -7.61
N ALA A 168 -2.09 -2.45 -7.80
CA ALA A 168 -2.26 -3.82 -7.34
C ALA A 168 -1.29 -4.79 -8.03
N SER A 169 -1.13 -4.68 -9.35
CA SER A 169 -0.19 -5.51 -10.11
C SER A 169 1.26 -5.22 -9.72
N THR A 170 1.65 -3.94 -9.59
CA THR A 170 3.00 -3.54 -9.20
C THR A 170 3.35 -4.00 -7.79
N TYR A 171 2.43 -3.81 -6.84
CA TYR A 171 2.61 -4.31 -5.47
C TYR A 171 2.84 -5.83 -5.45
N ASN A 172 1.99 -6.60 -6.16
CA ASN A 172 2.14 -8.06 -6.20
C ASN A 172 3.49 -8.49 -6.77
N LEU A 173 3.96 -7.83 -7.83
CA LEU A 173 5.27 -8.08 -8.42
C LEU A 173 6.40 -7.81 -7.43
N LEU A 174 6.40 -6.63 -6.78
CA LEU A 174 7.43 -6.26 -5.81
C LEU A 174 7.44 -7.19 -4.59
N VAL A 175 6.27 -7.64 -4.14
CA VAL A 175 6.15 -8.65 -3.07
C VAL A 175 6.75 -9.98 -3.52
N GLN A 176 6.48 -10.43 -4.74
CA GLN A 176 7.03 -11.68 -5.28
C GLN A 176 8.54 -11.63 -5.48
N GLU A 177 9.10 -10.45 -5.76
CA GLU A 177 10.54 -10.21 -5.79
C GLU A 177 11.19 -10.22 -4.38
N GLY A 178 10.41 -10.34 -3.31
CA GLY A 178 10.90 -10.31 -1.93
C GLY A 178 11.29 -8.91 -1.45
N ARG A 179 10.80 -7.85 -2.11
CA ARG A 179 11.07 -6.48 -1.71
C ARG A 179 10.16 -6.03 -0.56
N ARG A 180 10.64 -5.11 0.26
CA ARG A 180 9.84 -4.49 1.32
C ARG A 180 8.98 -3.38 0.75
N VAL A 181 7.76 -3.73 0.37
CA VAL A 181 6.79 -2.82 -0.24
C VAL A 181 5.55 -2.67 0.64
N ALA A 182 5.01 -1.45 0.67
CA ALA A 182 3.70 -1.13 1.22
C ALA A 182 2.77 -0.64 0.08
N ALA A 183 1.47 -0.76 0.26
CA ALA A 183 0.48 -0.26 -0.67
C ALA A 183 -0.60 0.58 0.02
N ALA A 184 -0.97 1.70 -0.58
CA ALA A 184 -2.08 2.56 -0.18
C ALA A 184 -3.06 2.63 -1.34
N LEU A 185 -4.20 1.95 -1.23
CA LEU A 185 -5.13 1.76 -2.34
C LEU A 185 -6.45 2.44 -2.05
N LEU A 186 -6.81 3.40 -2.91
CA LEU A 186 -8.12 4.02 -2.91
C LEU A 186 -9.04 3.27 -3.88
N PRO A 187 -10.33 3.10 -3.53
CA PRO A 187 -11.30 2.53 -4.47
C PRO A 187 -11.49 3.46 -5.67
N VAL A 188 -11.95 2.90 -6.79
CA VAL A 188 -12.32 3.69 -7.97
C VAL A 188 -13.55 4.55 -7.67
N ILE A 189 -14.49 4.03 -6.88
CA ILE A 189 -15.67 4.72 -6.38
C ILE A 189 -15.39 5.15 -4.93
N PRO A 190 -15.40 6.45 -4.61
CA PRO A 190 -15.14 6.94 -3.26
C PRO A 190 -16.07 6.25 -2.26
N THR A 191 -15.50 5.57 -1.26
CA THR A 191 -16.26 4.71 -0.34
C THR A 191 -15.70 4.87 1.07
N SER A 192 -16.56 5.00 2.09
CA SER A 192 -16.10 5.10 3.47
C SER A 192 -15.41 3.80 3.91
N ALA A 193 -14.21 3.92 4.49
CA ALA A 193 -13.52 2.78 5.08
C ALA A 193 -14.29 2.21 6.29
N ARG A 194 -15.06 3.05 7.00
CA ARG A 194 -15.78 2.66 8.22
C ARG A 194 -17.11 1.98 7.95
N THR A 195 -17.87 2.48 6.98
CA THR A 195 -19.23 1.97 6.69
C THR A 195 -19.29 1.12 5.42
N GLY A 196 -18.28 1.20 4.56
CA GLY A 196 -18.29 0.53 3.24
C GLY A 196 -19.32 1.12 2.27
N LEU A 197 -19.92 2.26 2.60
CA LEU A 197 -20.91 2.95 1.77
C LEU A 197 -20.22 3.97 0.84
N PRO A 198 -20.71 4.14 -0.41
CA PRO A 198 -20.21 5.18 -1.30
C PRO A 198 -20.34 6.58 -0.66
N LEU A 199 -19.28 7.39 -0.75
CA LEU A 199 -19.28 8.77 -0.28
C LEU A 199 -19.92 9.73 -1.30
N VAL A 200 -19.99 9.31 -2.57
CA VAL A 200 -20.72 10.01 -3.62
C VAL A 200 -21.86 9.11 -4.07
N THR A 201 -23.10 9.58 -3.91
CA THR A 201 -24.24 8.98 -4.61
C THR A 201 -24.14 9.45 -6.05
N VAL A 202 -23.62 8.60 -6.95
CA VAL A 202 -23.75 8.83 -8.39
C VAL A 202 -25.25 8.93 -8.66
N GLN A 203 -25.76 10.13 -8.95
CA GLN A 203 -27.13 10.28 -9.42
C GLN A 203 -27.18 9.59 -10.78
N SER A 204 -27.62 8.33 -10.77
CA SER A 204 -28.04 7.62 -11.97
C SER A 204 -29.02 8.52 -12.70
N GLY A 205 -28.70 8.85 -13.95
CA GLY A 205 -29.33 9.93 -14.71
C GLY A 205 -30.86 9.91 -14.63
N LYS A 206 -31.42 10.90 -13.94
CA LYS A 206 -32.80 11.31 -14.16
C LYS A 206 -32.84 11.99 -15.52
N LYS A 207 -33.39 11.35 -16.54
CA LYS A 207 -33.86 12.09 -17.72
C LYS A 207 -34.97 13.03 -17.25
N PRO A 208 -34.86 14.35 -17.44
CA PRO A 208 -35.98 15.25 -17.26
C PRO A 208 -36.85 15.26 -18.53
N ASN A 209 -38.16 15.05 -18.32
CA ASN A 209 -39.30 15.38 -19.20
C ASN A 209 -39.45 14.46 -20.45
N GLU A 210 -40.66 14.09 -20.86
CA GLU A 210 -41.75 14.97 -21.32
C GLU A 210 -43.15 14.62 -20.78
N LEU A 211 -44.02 15.61 -20.93
CA LEU A 211 -45.35 15.86 -20.37
C LEU A 211 -46.43 14.82 -20.70
#